data_AF-A0A956RHK5-F1
#
_entry.id   AF-A0A956RHK5-F1
#
_cell.length_a   1.000
_cell.length_b   1.000
_cell.length_c   1.000
_cell.angle_alpha   90.00
_cell.angle_beta   90.00
_cell.angle_gamma   90.00
#
_symmetry.space_group_name_H-M   'P 1'
#
loop_
_entity.id
_entity.type
_entity.pdbx_description
1 polymer ?
#
loop_
_entity_poly.entity_id
_entity_poly.type
_entity_poly.pdbx_seq_one_letter_code
_entity_poly.pdbx_strand_id
1 'polypeptide(L)'
;MIDDINPARGPGRSRRRRRLAVLVDDDALEQLRARLLRARESPEAIALLDAAREHLDVALAATGEPARARATLWRALDAAYDAVDRYLELLARAAEVPVRCGPGCAACCTEAPPVHAIEGLRLARALLERADGGERVQRAVDQARAFQAMLLARAQAAGADHVMTRTRLYRETQEQWRRSGRSCPVLGADGRCSAYAARPLACRVYVSVDDPAKCDPRHPGFATLRRPALWASERERSVERQLARLGSALSLPAAPNLQWAVAQLHDHPLTSS
;
A
#
# COMPACT_ATOMS: atom_id res chain seq x y z
N MET A 1 -49.18 3.51 -20.28
CA MET A 1 -50.37 4.29 -19.92
C MET A 1 -51.27 3.30 -19.17
N ILE A 2 -51.32 3.38 -17.83
CA ILE A 2 -52.33 2.75 -16.94
C ILE A 2 -52.22 1.19 -16.87
N ASP A 3 -52.09 0.43 -15.77
CA ASP A 3 -52.21 0.57 -14.31
C ASP A 3 -51.35 -0.54 -13.66
N ASP A 4 -50.61 -0.30 -12.58
CA ASP A 4 -51.00 -0.44 -11.16
C ASP A 4 -51.42 -1.86 -10.72
N ILE A 5 -50.45 -2.67 -10.23
CA ILE A 5 -50.71 -3.73 -9.25
C ILE A 5 -49.58 -3.73 -8.19
N ASN A 6 -49.95 -3.28 -7.01
CA ASN A 6 -49.21 -3.26 -5.76
C ASN A 6 -49.62 -4.49 -4.91
N PRO A 7 -48.71 -5.40 -4.54
CA PRO A 7 -48.99 -6.35 -3.47
C PRO A 7 -48.36 -5.89 -2.15
N ALA A 8 -49.26 -5.43 -1.28
CA ALA A 8 -49.29 -5.62 0.17
C ALA A 8 -47.96 -5.70 0.94
N ARG A 9 -47.70 -4.63 1.69
CA ARG A 9 -46.78 -4.56 2.83
C ARG A 9 -47.24 -5.51 3.94
N GLY A 10 -46.49 -6.57 4.20
CA GLY A 10 -46.60 -7.37 5.42
C GLY A 10 -46.09 -6.60 6.65
N PRO A 11 -46.68 -6.79 7.84
CA PRO A 11 -46.29 -6.07 9.03
C PRO A 11 -45.04 -6.68 9.69
N GLY A 12 -44.15 -5.81 10.15
CA GLY A 12 -43.49 -6.03 11.43
C GLY A 12 -42.44 -7.14 11.53
N ARG A 13 -41.32 -6.99 10.82
CA ARG A 13 -40.01 -7.29 11.42
C ARG A 13 -39.06 -6.15 11.13
N SER A 14 -39.11 -5.14 11.99
CA SER A 14 -38.03 -4.17 12.18
C SER A 14 -36.76 -4.96 12.55
N ARG A 15 -36.05 -5.45 11.53
CA ARG A 15 -34.62 -5.70 11.63
C ARG A 15 -34.01 -4.31 11.83
N ARG A 16 -33.99 -3.86 13.09
CA ARG A 16 -33.05 -2.82 13.52
C ARG A 16 -31.69 -3.36 13.12
N ARG A 17 -31.20 -2.93 11.96
CA ARG A 17 -29.78 -2.95 11.67
C ARG A 17 -29.21 -2.18 12.83
N ARG A 18 -28.70 -2.89 13.85
CA ARG A 18 -27.67 -2.33 14.71
C ARG A 18 -26.53 -2.05 13.74
N ARG A 19 -26.56 -0.90 13.08
CA ARG A 19 -25.32 -0.22 12.73
C ARG A 19 -24.62 -0.19 14.07
N LEU A 20 -23.55 -0.98 14.22
CA LEU A 20 -22.53 -0.60 15.18
C LEU A 20 -22.18 0.82 14.75
N ALA A 21 -22.79 1.81 15.40
CA ALA A 21 -22.25 3.13 15.45
C ALA A 21 -20.95 2.92 16.23
N VAL A 22 -19.89 2.60 15.50
CA VAL A 22 -18.55 2.86 16.00
C VAL A 22 -18.53 4.37 16.07
N LEU A 23 -18.90 4.89 17.24
CA LEU A 23 -18.60 6.26 17.63
C LEU A 23 -17.07 6.31 17.73
N VAL A 24 -16.42 6.39 16.57
CA VAL A 24 -15.15 7.09 16.52
C VAL A 24 -15.56 8.50 16.91
N ASP A 25 -14.87 9.06 17.89
CA ASP A 25 -15.00 10.46 18.24
C ASP A 25 -14.75 11.29 16.97
N ASP A 26 -15.85 11.65 16.28
CA ASP A 26 -15.83 12.28 14.96
C ASP A 26 -15.08 13.62 15.06
N ASP A 27 -15.15 14.28 16.22
CA ASP A 27 -14.46 15.53 16.50
C ASP A 27 -12.94 15.33 16.58
N ALA A 28 -12.46 14.29 17.26
CA ALA A 28 -11.03 14.01 17.34
C ALA A 28 -10.42 13.67 15.98
N LEU A 29 -11.16 12.92 15.14
CA LEU A 29 -10.71 12.59 13.78
C LEU A 29 -10.73 13.83 12.87
N GLU A 30 -11.74 14.69 13.00
CA GLU A 30 -11.85 15.93 12.23
C GLU A 30 -10.78 16.95 12.63
N GLN A 31 -10.52 17.11 13.93
CA GLN A 31 -9.39 17.92 14.43
C GLN A 31 -8.05 17.40 13.91
N LEU A 32 -7.87 16.08 13.84
CA LEU A 32 -6.67 15.48 13.25
C LEU A 32 -6.56 15.78 11.75
N ARG A 33 -7.66 15.68 10.99
CA ARG A 33 -7.69 16.06 9.57
C ARG A 33 -7.32 17.53 9.38
N ALA A 34 -7.88 18.43 10.18
CA ALA A 34 -7.58 19.86 10.12
C ALA A 34 -6.10 20.15 10.41
N ARG A 35 -5.51 19.48 11.41
CA ARG A 35 -4.07 19.58 11.71
C ARG A 35 -3.21 19.05 10.56
N LEU A 36 -3.57 17.92 9.96
CA LEU A 36 -2.87 17.37 8.79
C LEU A 36 -2.96 18.30 7.57
N LEU A 37 -4.10 18.95 7.34
CA LEU A 37 -4.26 19.93 6.28
C LEU A 37 -3.31 21.12 6.48
N ARG A 38 -3.29 21.71 7.68
CA ARG A 38 -2.35 22.80 8.00
C ARG A 38 -0.89 22.38 7.88
N ALA A 39 -0.54 21.17 8.33
CA ALA A 39 0.81 20.64 8.21
C ALA A 39 1.27 20.53 6.75
N ARG A 40 0.37 20.10 5.84
CA ARG A 40 0.64 20.02 4.39
C ARG A 40 0.88 21.37 3.72
N GLU A 41 0.27 22.42 4.25
CA GLU A 41 0.40 23.78 3.73
C GLU A 41 1.67 24.48 4.22
N SER A 42 2.41 23.88 5.16
CA SER A 42 3.67 24.45 5.63
C SER A 42 4.72 24.50 4.50
N PRO A 43 5.56 25.56 4.44
CA PRO A 43 6.61 25.67 3.43
C PRO A 43 7.56 24.47 3.40
N GLU A 44 7.87 23.90 4.57
CA GLU A 44 8.76 22.74 4.70
C GLU A 44 8.12 21.47 4.12
N ALA A 45 6.83 21.22 4.39
CA ALA A 45 6.10 20.08 3.81
C ALA A 45 6.04 20.17 2.28
N ILE A 46 5.80 21.39 1.76
CA ILE A 46 5.79 21.66 0.32
C ILE A 46 7.16 21.37 -0.29
N ALA A 47 8.23 21.90 0.31
CA ALA A 47 9.60 21.72 -0.17
C ALA A 47 10.03 20.24 -0.19
N LEU A 48 9.68 19.46 0.84
CA LEU A 48 10.00 18.03 0.89
C LEU A 48 9.28 17.24 -0.20
N LEU A 49 8.02 17.56 -0.46
CA LEU A 49 7.26 16.88 -1.50
C LEU A 49 7.73 17.29 -2.91
N ASP A 50 8.09 18.55 -3.11
CA ASP A 50 8.68 19.02 -4.37
C ASP A 50 10.06 18.38 -4.60
N ALA A 51 10.91 18.26 -3.58
CA ALA A 51 12.17 17.53 -3.66
C ALA A 51 11.95 16.04 -4.05
N ALA A 52 10.94 15.38 -3.48
CA ALA A 52 10.59 14.02 -3.89
C ALA A 52 10.24 13.94 -5.37
N ARG A 53 9.47 14.91 -5.89
CA ARG A 53 9.07 14.98 -7.31
C ARG A 53 10.25 15.27 -8.23
N GLU A 54 11.14 16.17 -7.84
CA GLU A 54 12.36 16.48 -8.60
C GLU A 54 13.26 15.25 -8.72
N HIS A 55 13.45 14.50 -7.64
CA HIS A 55 14.19 13.24 -7.67
C HIS A 55 13.51 12.20 -8.57
N LEU A 56 12.18 12.13 -8.60
CA LEU A 56 11.46 11.25 -9.53
C LEU A 56 11.59 11.70 -11.00
N ASP A 57 11.68 12.99 -11.27
CA ASP A 57 11.95 13.49 -12.63
C ASP A 57 13.38 13.16 -13.07
N VAL A 58 14.37 13.22 -12.18
CA VAL A 58 15.74 12.73 -12.43
C VAL A 58 15.73 11.22 -12.71
N ALA A 59 15.01 10.44 -11.91
CA ALA A 59 14.84 9.01 -12.13
C ALA A 59 14.22 8.72 -13.51
N LEU A 60 13.22 9.52 -13.92
CA LEU A 60 12.54 9.36 -15.20
C LEU A 60 13.44 9.72 -16.38
N ALA A 61 14.25 10.77 -16.26
CA ALA A 61 15.24 11.11 -17.29
C ALA A 61 16.26 9.96 -17.48
N ALA A 62 16.69 9.34 -16.39
CA ALA A 62 17.66 8.24 -16.41
C ALA A 62 17.13 6.96 -17.08
N THR A 63 15.82 6.81 -17.31
CA THR A 63 15.27 5.61 -18.00
C THR A 63 15.62 5.57 -19.49
N GLY A 64 15.96 6.73 -20.09
CA GLY A 64 16.37 6.83 -21.50
C GLY A 64 17.85 6.56 -21.75
N GLU A 65 18.65 6.41 -20.69
CA GLU A 65 20.10 6.23 -20.80
C GLU A 65 20.51 4.74 -20.93
N PRO A 66 21.70 4.43 -21.49
CA PRO A 66 22.18 3.05 -21.59
C PRO A 66 22.29 2.39 -20.21
N ALA A 67 22.35 1.05 -20.16
CA ALA A 67 22.34 0.25 -18.92
C ALA A 67 23.34 0.69 -17.81
N ARG A 68 24.40 1.44 -18.14
CA ARG A 68 25.32 2.08 -17.19
C ARG A 68 24.72 3.24 -16.35
N ALA A 69 23.55 3.76 -16.70
CA ALA A 69 22.83 4.81 -15.96
C ALA A 69 21.92 4.29 -14.83
N ARG A 70 21.89 2.96 -14.62
CA ARG A 70 21.15 2.32 -13.51
C ARG A 70 21.44 2.93 -12.16
N ALA A 71 22.70 3.31 -11.90
CA ALA A 71 23.09 3.93 -10.63
C ALA A 71 22.37 5.27 -10.39
N THR A 72 22.14 6.07 -11.43
CA THR A 72 21.42 7.35 -11.31
C THR A 72 19.94 7.12 -11.03
N LEU A 73 19.29 6.20 -11.75
CA LEU A 73 17.90 5.81 -11.48
C LEU A 73 17.70 5.40 -10.01
N TRP A 74 18.55 4.50 -9.50
CA TRP A 74 18.39 3.98 -8.13
C TRP A 74 18.69 5.03 -7.07
N ARG A 75 19.77 5.82 -7.21
CA ARG A 75 20.06 6.92 -6.29
C ARG A 75 18.95 7.96 -6.25
N ALA A 76 18.37 8.30 -7.40
CA ALA A 76 17.27 9.24 -7.48
C ALA A 76 16.00 8.68 -6.84
N LEU A 77 15.68 7.40 -7.04
CA LEU A 77 14.57 6.74 -6.35
C LEU A 77 14.77 6.71 -4.82
N ASP A 78 15.96 6.39 -4.35
CA ASP A 78 16.26 6.38 -2.92
C ASP A 78 16.10 7.78 -2.31
N ALA A 79 16.65 8.81 -2.97
CA ALA A 79 16.47 10.21 -2.55
C ALA A 79 15.00 10.66 -2.55
N ALA A 80 14.20 10.22 -3.52
CA ALA A 80 12.77 10.49 -3.56
C ALA A 80 12.04 9.88 -2.35
N TYR A 81 12.36 8.62 -2.00
CA TYR A 81 11.76 7.97 -0.83
C TYR A 81 12.24 8.54 0.50
N ASP A 82 13.48 9.00 0.60
CA ASP A 82 13.99 9.70 1.78
C ASP A 82 13.25 11.02 1.98
N ALA A 83 12.98 11.76 0.90
CA ALA A 83 12.16 12.97 0.95
C ALA A 83 10.71 12.67 1.38
N VAL A 84 10.11 11.56 0.89
CA VAL A 84 8.78 11.09 1.33
C VAL A 84 8.78 10.69 2.81
N ASP A 85 9.81 10.00 3.31
CA ASP A 85 9.91 9.64 4.73
C ASP A 85 9.97 10.91 5.60
N ARG A 86 10.83 11.86 5.25
CA ARG A 86 10.93 13.15 5.96
C ARG A 86 9.62 13.93 5.92
N TYR A 87 8.91 13.91 4.79
CA TYR A 87 7.59 14.50 4.64
C TYR A 87 6.57 13.87 5.59
N LEU A 88 6.49 12.53 5.62
CA LEU A 88 5.54 11.81 6.48
C LEU A 88 5.85 12.00 7.96
N GLU A 89 7.13 12.01 8.33
CA GLU A 89 7.55 12.32 9.70
C GLU A 89 7.19 13.75 10.10
N LEU A 90 7.39 14.73 9.20
CA LEU A 90 6.98 16.11 9.43
C LEU A 90 5.46 16.21 9.65
N LEU A 91 4.67 15.58 8.78
CA LEU A 91 3.21 15.56 8.94
C LEU A 91 2.79 14.93 10.26
N ALA A 92 3.39 13.79 10.60
CA ALA A 92 3.09 13.08 11.85
C ALA A 92 3.43 13.93 13.08
N ARG A 93 4.58 14.61 13.08
CA ARG A 93 4.97 15.51 14.18
C ARG A 93 4.06 16.75 14.25
N ALA A 94 3.91 17.48 13.14
CA ALA A 94 3.17 18.74 13.09
C ALA A 94 1.66 18.56 13.38
N ALA A 95 1.10 17.40 13.01
CA ALA A 95 -0.29 17.06 13.32
C ALA A 95 -0.45 16.21 14.60
N GLU A 96 0.65 16.02 15.36
CA GLU A 96 0.73 15.24 16.59
C GLU A 96 0.04 13.87 16.46
N VAL A 97 0.31 13.19 15.35
CA VAL A 97 -0.16 11.83 15.08
C VAL A 97 0.67 10.87 15.94
N PRO A 98 0.08 10.13 16.88
CA PRO A 98 0.82 9.20 17.72
C PRO A 98 1.07 7.89 16.95
N VAL A 99 1.94 7.94 15.95
CA VAL A 99 2.28 6.78 15.12
C VAL A 99 2.84 5.66 16.01
N ARG A 100 2.19 4.49 15.98
CA ARG A 100 2.63 3.28 16.71
C ARG A 100 3.41 2.30 15.83
N CYS A 101 3.53 2.60 14.54
CA CYS A 101 4.31 1.84 13.58
C CYS A 101 5.77 2.29 13.61
N GLY A 102 6.70 1.34 13.45
CA GLY A 102 8.13 1.61 13.38
C GLY A 102 8.91 0.39 12.92
N PRO A 103 10.24 0.49 12.78
CA PRO A 103 11.09 -0.68 12.53
C PRO A 103 10.80 -1.79 13.54
N GLY A 104 10.51 -3.00 13.06
CA GLY A 104 10.14 -4.14 13.90
C GLY A 104 8.64 -4.30 14.20
N CYS A 105 7.79 -3.35 13.78
CA CYS A 105 6.35 -3.58 13.75
C CYS A 105 5.98 -4.45 12.54
N ALA A 106 5.38 -5.62 12.78
CA ALA A 106 4.99 -6.59 11.74
C ALA A 106 3.49 -6.85 11.65
N ALA A 107 2.67 -6.12 12.41
CA ALA A 107 1.26 -6.47 12.58
C ALA A 107 0.44 -6.37 11.28
N CYS A 108 0.83 -5.48 10.34
CA CYS A 108 0.24 -5.41 9.00
C CYS A 108 1.05 -6.18 7.93
N CYS A 109 2.13 -6.87 8.31
CA CYS A 109 2.95 -7.66 7.38
C CYS A 109 2.28 -8.99 6.97
N THR A 110 0.96 -9.10 7.05
CA THR A 110 0.15 -10.15 6.42
C THR A 110 -0.69 -9.59 5.27
N GLU A 111 -0.55 -8.29 4.98
CA GLU A 111 -1.21 -7.64 3.87
C GLU A 111 -0.52 -7.93 2.54
N ALA A 112 -1.29 -7.88 1.47
CA ALA A 112 -0.81 -7.79 0.09
C ALA A 112 -1.00 -6.35 -0.38
N PRO A 113 -0.15 -5.39 0.08
CA PRO A 113 -0.37 -3.98 -0.19
C PRO A 113 -0.25 -3.70 -1.70
N PRO A 114 -1.04 -2.76 -2.24
CA PRO A 114 -0.83 -2.29 -3.60
C PRO A 114 0.55 -1.63 -3.71
N VAL A 115 1.20 -1.79 -4.85
CA VAL A 115 2.51 -1.21 -5.14
C VAL A 115 2.54 -0.71 -6.58
N HIS A 116 3.39 0.26 -6.86
CA HIS A 116 3.78 0.59 -8.23
C HIS A 116 4.80 -0.43 -8.74
N ALA A 117 4.84 -0.67 -10.06
CA ALA A 117 5.75 -1.66 -10.64
C ALA A 117 7.24 -1.36 -10.31
N ILE A 118 7.64 -0.09 -10.33
CA ILE A 118 8.99 0.34 -9.94
C ILE A 118 9.31 0.03 -8.48
N GLU A 119 8.33 0.03 -7.59
CA GLU A 119 8.51 -0.35 -6.18
C GLU A 119 8.72 -1.85 -6.03
N GLY A 120 7.98 -2.65 -6.81
CA GLY A 120 8.21 -4.09 -6.89
C GLY A 120 9.61 -4.44 -7.36
N LEU A 121 10.08 -3.75 -8.39
CA LEU A 121 11.44 -3.90 -8.91
C LEU A 121 12.49 -3.48 -7.87
N ARG A 122 12.29 -2.31 -7.23
CA ARG A 122 13.17 -1.82 -6.15
C ARG A 122 13.25 -2.82 -4.98
N LEU A 123 12.12 -3.42 -4.62
CA LEU A 123 12.07 -4.43 -3.57
C LEU A 123 12.75 -5.73 -3.98
N ALA A 124 12.54 -6.20 -5.21
CA ALA A 124 13.19 -7.39 -5.73
C ALA A 124 14.72 -7.23 -5.77
N ARG A 125 15.21 -6.06 -6.23
CA ARG A 125 16.64 -5.70 -6.17
C ARG A 125 17.19 -5.79 -4.74
N ALA A 126 16.53 -5.14 -3.78
CA ALA A 126 16.96 -5.15 -2.38
C ALA A 126 16.93 -6.55 -1.75
N LEU A 127 16.07 -7.46 -2.24
CA LEU A 127 16.06 -8.85 -1.82
C LEU A 127 17.24 -9.63 -2.39
N LEU A 128 17.53 -9.47 -3.68
CA LEU A 128 18.58 -10.22 -4.37
C LEU A 128 20.00 -9.85 -3.91
N GLU A 129 20.19 -8.67 -3.31
CA GLU A 129 21.44 -8.27 -2.66
C GLU A 129 21.72 -9.05 -1.34
N ARG A 130 20.79 -9.91 -0.90
CA ARG A 130 20.88 -10.66 0.35
C ARG A 130 21.22 -12.13 0.12
N ALA A 131 21.89 -12.73 1.10
CA ALA A 131 22.18 -14.17 1.10
C ALA A 131 20.92 -15.05 1.04
N ASP A 132 19.84 -14.65 1.72
CA ASP A 132 18.53 -15.34 1.71
C ASP A 132 17.56 -14.79 0.64
N GLY A 133 18.07 -14.02 -0.32
CA GLY A 133 17.27 -13.30 -1.32
C GLY A 133 16.43 -14.21 -2.20
N GLY A 134 17.05 -15.28 -2.74
CA GLY A 134 16.37 -16.24 -3.60
C GLY A 134 15.17 -16.92 -2.92
N GLU A 135 15.32 -17.33 -1.66
CA GLU A 135 14.23 -17.93 -0.88
C GLU A 135 13.08 -16.94 -0.65
N ARG A 136 13.39 -15.67 -0.41
CA ARG A 136 12.37 -14.62 -0.21
C ARG A 136 11.63 -14.29 -1.50
N VAL A 137 12.33 -14.25 -2.63
CA VAL A 137 11.74 -14.12 -3.96
C VAL A 137 10.83 -15.31 -4.25
N GLN A 138 11.29 -16.55 -4.00
CA GLN A 138 10.47 -17.74 -4.20
C GLN A 138 9.21 -17.70 -3.32
N ARG A 139 9.33 -17.27 -2.06
CA ARG A 139 8.16 -17.04 -1.19
C ARG A 139 7.18 -16.02 -1.79
N ALA A 140 7.67 -14.96 -2.43
CA ALA A 140 6.79 -14.01 -3.12
C ALA A 140 6.07 -14.64 -4.31
N VAL A 141 6.77 -15.46 -5.10
CA VAL A 141 6.18 -16.24 -6.21
C VAL A 141 5.08 -17.16 -5.71
N ASP A 142 5.33 -17.94 -4.67
CA ASP A 142 4.35 -18.87 -4.10
C ASP A 142 3.13 -18.12 -3.55
N GLN A 143 3.35 -16.98 -2.90
CA GLN A 143 2.27 -16.16 -2.40
C GLN A 143 1.45 -15.49 -3.50
N ALA A 144 2.10 -15.00 -4.57
CA ALA A 144 1.41 -14.44 -5.72
C ALA A 144 0.49 -15.48 -6.37
N ARG A 145 0.99 -16.71 -6.58
CA ARG A 145 0.19 -17.84 -7.09
C ARG A 145 -0.99 -18.16 -6.18
N ALA A 146 -0.78 -18.22 -4.86
CA ALA A 146 -1.84 -18.51 -3.90
C ALA A 146 -2.92 -17.39 -3.87
N PHE A 147 -2.52 -16.12 -3.94
CA PHE A 147 -3.46 -14.99 -4.01
C PHE A 147 -4.25 -15.01 -5.31
N GLN A 148 -3.58 -15.27 -6.44
CA GLN A 148 -4.22 -15.38 -7.75
C GLN A 148 -5.24 -16.52 -7.78
N ALA A 149 -4.91 -17.70 -7.22
CA ALA A 149 -5.85 -18.81 -7.12
C ALA A 149 -7.10 -18.44 -6.30
N MET A 150 -6.93 -17.74 -5.18
CA MET A 150 -8.05 -17.24 -4.36
C MET A 150 -8.92 -16.26 -5.14
N LEU A 151 -8.30 -15.33 -5.87
CA LEU A 151 -9.00 -14.34 -6.68
C LEU A 151 -9.78 -14.98 -7.83
N LEU A 152 -9.18 -15.93 -8.55
CA LEU A 152 -9.82 -16.66 -9.65
C LEU A 152 -11.01 -17.48 -9.16
N ALA A 153 -10.86 -18.23 -8.06
CA ALA A 153 -11.97 -18.99 -7.49
C ALA A 153 -13.15 -18.08 -7.11
N ARG A 154 -12.87 -16.89 -6.56
CA ARG A 154 -13.91 -15.91 -6.21
C ARG A 154 -14.53 -15.26 -7.44
N ALA A 155 -13.74 -14.95 -8.46
CA ALA A 155 -14.21 -14.41 -9.73
C ALA A 155 -15.16 -15.39 -10.45
N GLN A 156 -14.77 -16.66 -10.53
CA GLN A 156 -15.58 -17.74 -11.09
C GLN A 156 -16.91 -17.90 -10.35
N ALA A 157 -16.88 -17.94 -9.01
CA ALA A 157 -18.09 -18.03 -8.20
C ALA A 157 -19.03 -16.81 -8.37
N ALA A 158 -18.48 -15.67 -8.76
CA ALA A 158 -19.23 -14.44 -9.02
C ALA A 158 -19.62 -14.24 -10.49
N GLY A 159 -19.23 -15.15 -11.41
CA GLY A 159 -19.44 -14.99 -12.85
C GLY A 159 -18.72 -13.78 -13.44
N ALA A 160 -17.55 -13.41 -12.90
CA ALA A 160 -16.78 -12.25 -13.33
C ALA A 160 -15.58 -12.66 -14.19
N ASP A 161 -15.52 -12.18 -15.43
CA ASP A 161 -14.39 -12.43 -16.36
C ASP A 161 -13.15 -11.60 -16.02
N HIS A 162 -13.35 -10.43 -15.40
CA HIS A 162 -12.29 -9.50 -15.04
C HIS A 162 -12.51 -8.93 -13.63
N VAL A 163 -11.43 -8.86 -12.85
CA VAL A 163 -11.45 -8.27 -11.52
C VAL A 163 -10.51 -7.07 -11.46
N MET A 164 -11.09 -5.88 -11.30
CA MET A 164 -10.30 -4.68 -11.03
C MET A 164 -9.99 -4.57 -9.53
N THR A 165 -8.84 -3.98 -9.18
CA THR A 165 -8.39 -3.81 -7.79
C THR A 165 -9.33 -2.97 -6.92
N ARG A 166 -10.17 -2.13 -7.53
CA ARG A 166 -11.18 -1.29 -6.83
C ARG A 166 -12.51 -2.01 -6.58
N THR A 167 -12.71 -3.19 -7.13
CA THR A 167 -13.96 -3.93 -6.97
C THR A 167 -14.14 -4.42 -5.54
N ARG A 168 -15.40 -4.63 -5.14
CA ARG A 168 -15.73 -5.30 -3.89
C ARG A 168 -15.10 -6.68 -3.80
N LEU A 169 -15.09 -7.42 -4.91
CA LEU A 169 -14.53 -8.77 -4.99
C LEU A 169 -13.04 -8.80 -4.64
N TYR A 170 -12.24 -7.88 -5.20
CA TYR A 170 -10.82 -7.77 -4.87
C TYR A 170 -10.60 -7.44 -3.39
N ARG A 171 -11.37 -6.50 -2.82
CA ARG A 171 -11.28 -6.13 -1.40
C ARG A 171 -11.59 -7.30 -0.47
N GLU A 172 -12.66 -8.04 -0.74
CA GLU A 172 -13.00 -9.23 0.04
C GLU A 172 -11.92 -10.32 -0.08
N THR A 173 -11.30 -10.46 -1.25
CA THR A 173 -10.15 -11.36 -1.45
C THR A 173 -8.95 -10.92 -0.61
N GLN A 174 -8.64 -9.62 -0.56
CA GLN A 174 -7.56 -9.09 0.30
C GLN A 174 -7.85 -9.32 1.79
N GLU A 175 -9.10 -9.16 2.24
CA GLU A 175 -9.48 -9.45 3.63
C GLU A 175 -9.29 -10.94 3.95
N GLN A 176 -9.72 -11.83 3.06
CA GLN A 176 -9.51 -13.27 3.22
C GLN A 176 -8.02 -13.64 3.22
N TRP A 177 -7.24 -13.06 2.31
CA TRP A 177 -5.79 -13.23 2.26
C TRP A 177 -5.14 -12.84 3.59
N ARG A 178 -5.48 -11.66 4.11
CA ARG A 178 -4.95 -11.16 5.38
C ARG A 178 -5.27 -12.13 6.54
N ARG A 179 -6.50 -12.66 6.59
CA ARG A 179 -6.93 -13.65 7.60
C ARG A 179 -6.19 -14.99 7.50
N SER A 180 -5.59 -15.32 6.35
CA SER A 180 -4.78 -16.54 6.22
C SER A 180 -3.44 -16.46 6.97
N GLY A 181 -3.05 -15.29 7.47
CA GLY A 181 -1.85 -15.11 8.29
C GLY A 181 -0.54 -15.29 7.54
N ARG A 182 -0.56 -15.30 6.19
CA ARG A 182 0.65 -15.42 5.37
C ARG A 182 1.52 -14.18 5.55
N SER A 183 2.70 -14.38 6.13
CA SER A 183 3.67 -13.31 6.38
C SER A 183 4.24 -12.77 5.08
N CYS A 184 4.52 -11.47 5.03
CA CYS A 184 5.09 -10.77 3.90
C CYS A 184 6.41 -11.44 3.47
N PRO A 185 6.71 -11.56 2.15
CA PRO A 185 7.92 -12.24 1.70
C PRO A 185 9.22 -11.63 2.24
N VAL A 186 9.19 -10.32 2.55
CA VAL A 186 10.34 -9.57 3.08
C VAL A 186 10.40 -9.53 4.60
N LEU A 187 9.50 -10.23 5.30
CA LEU A 187 9.56 -10.32 6.76
C LEU A 187 10.61 -11.36 7.18
N GLY A 188 11.54 -10.96 8.05
CA GLY A 188 12.52 -11.83 8.67
C GLY A 188 11.91 -12.70 9.77
N ALA A 189 12.64 -13.75 10.17
CA ALA A 189 12.25 -14.61 11.27
C ALA A 189 12.22 -13.86 12.62
N ASP A 190 12.98 -12.76 12.72
CA ASP A 190 13.00 -11.82 13.85
C ASP A 190 11.80 -10.87 13.89
N GLY A 191 10.84 -11.01 12.95
CA GLY A 191 9.70 -10.12 12.83
C GLY A 191 10.06 -8.73 12.26
N ARG A 192 11.26 -8.53 11.71
CA ARG A 192 11.65 -7.25 11.11
C ARG A 192 11.64 -7.33 9.59
N CYS A 193 11.30 -6.21 8.94
CA CYS A 193 11.38 -6.13 7.48
C CYS A 193 12.84 -6.15 7.03
N SER A 194 13.22 -7.15 6.23
CA SER A 194 14.59 -7.35 5.74
C SER A 194 15.00 -6.36 4.65
N ALA A 195 14.04 -5.59 4.14
CA ALA A 195 14.19 -4.58 3.10
C ALA A 195 13.46 -3.29 3.50
N TYR A 196 13.56 -2.88 4.78
CA TYR A 196 12.78 -1.77 5.34
C TYR A 196 13.01 -0.43 4.60
N ALA A 197 14.22 -0.16 4.12
CA ALA A 197 14.52 1.02 3.30
C ALA A 197 13.87 0.94 1.90
N ALA A 198 13.67 -0.28 1.40
CA ALA A 198 13.02 -0.56 0.12
C ALA A 198 11.49 -0.55 0.17
N ARG A 199 10.89 -0.30 1.35
CA ARG A 199 9.43 -0.43 1.56
C ARG A 199 8.64 0.47 0.58
N PRO A 200 7.54 -0.04 -0.01
CA PRO A 200 6.72 0.74 -0.94
C PRO A 200 5.98 1.85 -0.21
N LEU A 201 5.49 2.84 -0.96
CA LEU A 201 4.71 3.98 -0.48
C LEU A 201 3.53 3.51 0.38
N ALA A 202 2.82 2.46 -0.05
CA ALA A 202 1.72 1.89 0.72
C ALA A 202 2.14 1.49 2.14
N CYS A 203 3.35 0.95 2.35
CA CYS A 203 3.86 0.61 3.68
C CYS A 203 4.33 1.84 4.48
N ARG A 204 4.64 2.96 3.84
CA ARG A 204 5.07 4.21 4.49
C ARG A 204 3.89 5.01 5.01
N VAL A 205 2.85 5.13 4.18
CA VAL A 205 1.67 5.97 4.47
C VAL A 205 0.66 5.25 5.36
N TYR A 206 0.72 3.93 5.40
CA TYR A 206 -0.21 3.11 6.19
C TYR A 206 0.27 2.97 7.62
N VAL A 207 -0.13 3.92 8.45
CA VAL A 207 0.19 3.95 9.87
C VAL A 207 -1.04 3.70 10.74
N SER A 208 -0.82 3.11 11.91
CA SER A 208 -1.82 3.02 12.97
C SER A 208 -1.50 3.99 14.11
N VAL A 209 -2.56 4.57 14.68
CA VAL A 209 -2.52 5.38 15.91
C VAL A 209 -3.05 4.62 17.13
N ASP A 210 -3.55 3.40 16.93
CA ASP A 210 -3.98 2.50 17.99
C ASP A 210 -2.88 1.50 18.34
N ASP A 211 -3.14 0.66 19.35
CA ASP A 211 -2.34 -0.54 19.64
C ASP A 211 -2.10 -1.36 18.36
N PRO A 212 -0.83 -1.61 17.98
CA PRO A 212 -0.47 -2.44 16.82
C PRO A 212 -1.13 -3.82 16.79
N ALA A 213 -1.48 -4.42 17.94
CA ALA A 213 -2.19 -5.70 17.99
C ALA A 213 -3.53 -5.65 17.23
N LYS A 214 -4.19 -4.48 17.18
CA LYS A 214 -5.42 -4.28 16.41
C LYS A 214 -5.23 -4.37 14.89
N CYS A 215 -3.99 -4.36 14.38
CA CYS A 215 -3.73 -4.55 12.95
C CYS A 215 -3.87 -6.02 12.50
N ASP A 216 -3.91 -6.98 13.44
CA ASP A 216 -4.24 -8.38 13.14
C ASP A 216 -5.74 -8.52 12.84
N PRO A 217 -6.15 -9.09 11.68
CA PRO A 217 -7.56 -9.27 11.33
C PRO A 217 -8.35 -10.18 12.29
N ARG A 218 -7.68 -10.93 13.16
CA ARG A 218 -8.29 -11.77 14.20
C ARG A 218 -8.54 -11.00 15.49
N HIS A 219 -7.95 -9.82 15.66
CA HIS A 219 -8.12 -9.01 16.85
C HIS A 219 -9.55 -8.42 16.90
N PRO A 220 -10.27 -8.46 18.04
CA PRO A 220 -11.63 -7.92 18.15
C PRO A 220 -11.76 -6.44 17.76
N GLY A 221 -10.71 -5.66 18.00
CA GLY A 221 -10.60 -4.24 17.63
C GLY A 221 -10.18 -3.96 16.18
N PHE A 222 -10.02 -4.96 15.32
CA PHE A 222 -9.59 -4.75 13.92
C PHE A 222 -10.57 -3.88 13.13
N ALA A 223 -11.88 -4.11 13.31
CA ALA A 223 -12.92 -3.38 12.61
C ALA A 223 -13.05 -1.90 13.03
N THR A 224 -12.46 -1.53 14.16
CA THR A 224 -12.49 -0.17 14.72
C THR A 224 -11.11 0.48 14.73
N LEU A 225 -10.14 -0.13 14.06
CA LEU A 225 -8.78 0.35 13.95
C LEU A 225 -8.74 1.72 13.26
N ARG A 226 -8.12 2.70 13.92
CA ARG A 226 -7.93 4.05 13.38
C ARG A 226 -6.64 4.14 12.58
N ARG A 227 -6.77 4.64 11.36
CA ARG A 227 -5.66 4.92 10.44
C ARG A 227 -5.85 6.30 9.82
N PRO A 228 -5.08 7.31 10.26
CA PRO A 228 -5.19 8.64 9.68
C PRO A 228 -4.72 8.63 8.22
N ALA A 229 -5.35 9.46 7.40
CA ALA A 229 -4.96 9.64 6.01
C ALA A 229 -3.73 10.57 5.93
N LEU A 230 -2.55 10.03 6.25
CA LEU A 230 -1.27 10.75 6.07
C LEU A 230 -0.98 11.07 4.60
N TRP A 231 -1.67 10.42 3.67
CA TRP A 231 -1.49 10.57 2.23
C TRP A 231 -2.86 10.59 1.51
N ALA A 232 -3.30 11.75 1.03
CA ALA A 232 -4.64 11.94 0.43
C ALA A 232 -4.82 13.18 -0.48
N SER A 233 -3.93 14.16 -0.40
CA SER A 233 -3.94 15.42 -1.15
C SER A 233 -3.55 15.26 -2.63
N GLU A 234 -3.92 16.25 -3.44
CA GLU A 234 -3.60 16.25 -4.87
C GLU A 234 -2.09 16.33 -5.15
N ARG A 235 -1.34 17.04 -4.29
CA ARG A 235 0.12 17.10 -4.44
C ARG A 235 0.77 15.74 -4.18
N GLU A 236 0.35 15.02 -3.14
CA GLU A 236 0.82 13.66 -2.86
C GLU A 236 0.51 12.70 -4.02
N ARG A 237 -0.69 12.80 -4.62
CA ARG A 237 -1.05 12.02 -5.82
C ARG A 237 -0.14 12.26 -7.01
N SER A 238 0.54 13.42 -7.09
CA SER A 238 1.49 13.69 -8.17
C SER A 238 2.73 12.79 -8.10
N VAL A 239 3.17 12.42 -6.89
CA VAL A 239 4.26 11.47 -6.65
C VAL A 239 3.85 10.07 -7.14
N GLU A 240 2.64 9.62 -6.80
CA GLU A 240 2.09 8.34 -7.30
C GLU A 240 2.03 8.30 -8.82
N ARG A 241 1.64 9.42 -9.46
CA ARG A 241 1.63 9.52 -10.94
C ARG A 241 3.03 9.40 -11.53
N GLN A 242 4.04 10.01 -10.92
CA GLN A 242 5.43 9.87 -11.37
C GLN A 242 5.95 8.44 -11.18
N LEU A 243 5.66 7.79 -10.05
CA LEU A 243 5.99 6.37 -9.83
C LEU A 243 5.33 5.45 -10.88
N ALA A 244 4.07 5.73 -11.25
CA ALA A 244 3.40 5.02 -12.33
C ALA A 244 4.07 5.27 -13.70
N ARG A 245 4.42 6.52 -14.00
CA ARG A 245 5.13 6.90 -15.24
C ARG A 245 6.50 6.21 -15.36
N LEU A 246 7.25 6.10 -14.25
CA LEU A 246 8.51 5.35 -14.21
C LEU A 246 8.31 3.88 -14.57
N GLY A 247 7.28 3.24 -14.02
CA GLY A 247 6.90 1.88 -14.39
C GLY A 247 6.65 1.74 -15.90
N SER A 248 5.88 2.67 -16.48
CA SER A 248 5.61 2.68 -17.92
C SER A 248 6.85 2.95 -18.76
N ALA A 249 7.70 3.91 -18.38
CA ALA A 249 8.92 4.26 -19.11
C ALA A 249 9.90 3.09 -19.18
N LEU A 250 9.94 2.26 -18.12
CA LEU A 250 10.74 1.05 -18.05
C LEU A 250 10.01 -0.19 -18.60
N SER A 251 8.81 -0.04 -19.15
CA SER A 251 7.98 -1.13 -19.66
C SER A 251 7.74 -2.25 -18.63
N LEU A 252 7.62 -1.88 -17.35
CA LEU A 252 7.37 -2.84 -16.28
C LEU A 252 5.90 -3.29 -16.30
N PRO A 253 5.61 -4.60 -16.15
CA PRO A 253 4.25 -5.08 -16.02
C PRO A 253 3.54 -4.48 -14.80
N ALA A 254 2.24 -4.23 -14.94
CA ALA A 254 1.41 -3.81 -13.83
C ALA A 254 1.33 -4.94 -12.79
N ALA A 255 1.54 -4.59 -11.52
CA ALA A 255 1.45 -5.51 -10.41
C ALA A 255 0.40 -5.03 -9.40
N PRO A 256 -0.66 -5.80 -9.12
CA PRO A 256 -1.75 -5.36 -8.26
C PRO A 256 -1.37 -5.31 -6.77
N ASN A 257 -0.29 -6.00 -6.38
CA ASN A 257 0.23 -6.04 -5.02
C ASN A 257 1.72 -6.42 -4.98
N LEU A 258 2.32 -6.26 -3.80
CA LEU A 258 3.73 -6.49 -3.52
C LEU A 258 4.22 -7.89 -3.95
N GLN A 259 3.48 -8.95 -3.58
CA GLN A 259 3.89 -10.32 -3.88
C GLN A 259 3.98 -10.55 -5.38
N TRP A 260 2.97 -10.07 -6.11
CA TRP A 260 2.92 -10.15 -7.57
C TRP A 260 4.06 -9.36 -8.22
N ALA A 261 4.34 -8.17 -7.71
CA ALA A 261 5.38 -7.30 -8.26
C ALA A 261 6.77 -7.95 -8.13
N VAL A 262 7.11 -8.46 -6.95
CA VAL A 262 8.38 -9.19 -6.75
C VAL A 262 8.42 -10.45 -7.60
N ALA A 263 7.33 -11.22 -7.63
CA ALA A 263 7.25 -12.46 -8.40
C ALA A 263 7.48 -12.24 -9.91
N GLN A 264 7.03 -11.13 -10.49
CA GLN A 264 7.21 -10.84 -11.92
C GLN A 264 8.53 -10.15 -12.26
N LEU A 265 9.11 -9.42 -11.31
CA LEU A 265 10.20 -8.49 -11.59
C LEU A 265 11.57 -8.96 -11.08
N HIS A 266 11.65 -10.09 -10.38
CA HIS A 266 12.92 -10.58 -9.83
C HIS A 266 14.00 -10.88 -10.89
N ASP A 267 13.60 -11.42 -12.04
CA ASP A 267 14.51 -11.70 -13.16
C ASP A 267 14.66 -10.52 -14.13
N HIS A 268 14.10 -9.35 -13.80
CA HIS A 268 14.18 -8.20 -14.68
C HIS A 268 15.63 -7.71 -14.80
N PRO A 269 16.15 -7.34 -15.99
CA PRO A 269 17.58 -7.00 -16.16
C PRO A 269 18.11 -5.89 -15.25
N LEU A 270 17.23 -5.06 -14.69
CA LEU A 270 17.56 -3.96 -13.77
C LEU A 270 17.72 -4.40 -12.30
N THR A 271 17.38 -5.64 -11.95
CA THR A 271 17.62 -6.18 -10.60
C THR A 271 19.09 -6.55 -10.38
N SER A 272 19.80 -6.93 -11.45
CA SER A 272 21.24 -7.16 -11.43
C SER A 272 21.99 -5.82 -11.42
N SER A 273 22.86 -5.64 -10.42
CA SER A 273 23.78 -4.49 -10.31
C SER A 273 24.79 -4.48 -11.45
#